data_AF-A0A8S1AEJ1-F1
#
_entry.id   AF-A0A8S1AEJ1-F1
#
_cell.length_a   1.000
_cell.length_b   1.000
_cell.length_c   1.000
_cell.angle_alpha   90.00
_cell.angle_beta   90.00
_cell.angle_gamma   90.00
#
_symmetry.space_group_name_H-M   'P 1'
#
loop_
_entity.id
_entity.type
_entity.pdbx_description
1 polymer ?
#
loop_
_entity_poly.entity_id
_entity_poly.type
_entity_poly.pdbx_seq_one_letter_code
_entity_poly.pdbx_strand_id
1 'polypeptide(L)'
;MKADRRKSHEIREIKRKYSSTSDYWALYTIQEDWMSLMQEQGRTASDEYCSRYSLRGDRLAYIRSLSNLHLEQLLKSSMIAPTTEAEELNRFSDIEELMCGVLLSGADSLLVTNRHIKTKGKMSTVTDIFTSTGDRAHIGSESVNHNITKRSIKSHLLAYFGGHHSAERRALVVYKSSLIPPQTALLFCPGDIKIHSDNAKDDDITILTIPKHRLKIHVPSSQADHLLKVREMLWNTFKYYIERNIKQLDFEEHTKVSTFKVSLIKTVGRILVEGQRELRDGRTGEKDFT
;
A
#
# COMPACT_ATOMS: atom_id res chain seq x y z
N MET A 1 -26.12 -14.37 12.34
CA MET A 1 -24.78 -13.96 12.83
C MET A 1 -23.67 -15.01 12.70
N LYS A 2 -23.88 -16.32 12.97
CA LYS A 2 -22.82 -17.35 12.85
C LYS A 2 -22.42 -17.68 11.39
N ALA A 3 -23.38 -17.75 10.47
CA ALA A 3 -23.12 -18.04 9.05
C ALA A 3 -22.25 -16.97 8.36
N ASP A 4 -22.52 -15.69 8.68
CA ASP A 4 -21.82 -14.54 8.08
C ASP A 4 -20.34 -14.44 8.52
N ARG A 5 -20.06 -14.84 9.78
CA ARG A 5 -18.68 -14.97 10.30
C ARG A 5 -17.92 -16.10 9.63
N ARG A 6 -18.57 -17.23 9.35
CA ARG A 6 -17.97 -18.37 8.66
C ARG A 6 -17.58 -18.00 7.23
N LYS A 7 -18.49 -17.33 6.51
CA LYS A 7 -18.23 -16.81 5.16
C LYS A 7 -17.08 -15.79 5.13
N SER A 8 -17.06 -14.85 6.08
CA SER A 8 -15.97 -13.87 6.20
C SER A 8 -14.61 -14.53 6.44
N HIS A 9 -14.58 -15.60 7.23
CA HIS A 9 -13.37 -16.38 7.47
C HIS A 9 -12.87 -17.06 6.19
N GLU A 10 -13.77 -17.75 5.48
CA GLU A 10 -13.45 -18.42 4.21
C GLU A 10 -12.89 -17.44 3.16
N ILE A 11 -13.54 -16.28 2.98
CA ILE A 11 -13.06 -15.21 2.10
C ILE A 11 -11.63 -14.80 2.48
N ARG A 12 -11.38 -14.58 3.77
CA ARG A 12 -10.06 -14.18 4.25
C ARG A 12 -9.00 -15.25 4.00
N GLU A 13 -9.31 -16.52 4.24
CA GLU A 13 -8.35 -17.61 3.99
C GLU A 13 -8.05 -17.78 2.50
N ILE A 14 -9.02 -17.54 1.61
CA ILE A 14 -8.77 -17.51 0.17
C ILE A 14 -7.78 -16.39 -0.18
N LYS A 15 -8.05 -15.15 0.28
CA LYS A 15 -7.14 -14.03 0.02
C LYS A 15 -5.73 -14.27 0.58
N ARG A 16 -5.61 -14.93 1.74
CA ARG A 16 -4.30 -15.25 2.36
C ARG A 16 -3.44 -16.19 1.54
N LYS A 17 -4.03 -16.99 0.64
CA LYS A 17 -3.26 -17.79 -0.32
C LYS A 17 -2.49 -16.91 -1.31
N TYR A 18 -3.00 -15.70 -1.58
CA TYR A 18 -2.43 -14.74 -2.52
C TYR A 18 -1.58 -13.68 -1.84
N SER A 19 -2.03 -13.14 -0.69
CA SER A 19 -1.23 -12.24 0.14
C SER A 19 -1.60 -12.36 1.60
N SER A 20 -0.61 -12.51 2.47
CA SER A 20 -0.79 -12.45 3.92
C SER A 20 -0.87 -11.02 4.46
N THR A 21 -0.47 -10.03 3.66
CA THR A 21 -0.24 -8.63 4.06
C THR A 21 -1.14 -7.62 3.37
N SER A 22 -1.69 -7.91 2.19
CA SER A 22 -2.42 -6.94 1.37
C SER A 22 -3.71 -7.51 0.76
N ASP A 23 -4.85 -6.93 1.13
CA ASP A 23 -6.14 -7.24 0.48
C ASP A 23 -6.16 -6.82 -1.00
N TYR A 24 -5.43 -5.76 -1.33
CA TYR A 24 -5.37 -5.20 -2.68
C TYR A 24 -4.52 -6.09 -3.59
N TRP A 25 -3.38 -6.58 -3.09
CA TRP A 25 -2.53 -7.52 -3.81
C TRP A 25 -3.26 -8.84 -4.03
N ALA A 26 -3.92 -9.36 -2.98
CA ALA A 26 -4.70 -10.57 -3.10
C ALA A 26 -5.78 -10.47 -4.19
N LEU A 27 -6.46 -9.32 -4.30
CA LEU A 27 -7.45 -9.11 -5.35
C LEU A 27 -6.81 -8.99 -6.74
N TYR A 28 -5.69 -8.30 -6.85
CA TYR A 28 -4.94 -8.20 -8.11
C TYR A 28 -4.52 -9.58 -8.62
N THR A 29 -3.92 -10.42 -7.78
CA THR A 29 -3.50 -11.77 -8.21
C THR A 29 -4.69 -12.67 -8.55
N ILE A 30 -5.81 -12.57 -7.82
CA ILE A 30 -7.05 -13.30 -8.18
C ILE A 30 -7.55 -12.88 -9.58
N GLN A 31 -7.47 -11.59 -9.90
CA GLN A 31 -7.85 -11.07 -11.22
C GLN A 31 -6.91 -11.60 -12.31
N GLU A 32 -5.59 -11.59 -12.08
CA GLU A 32 -4.58 -12.13 -13.01
C GLU A 32 -4.79 -13.62 -13.27
N ASP A 33 -4.93 -14.44 -12.23
CA ASP A 33 -5.21 -15.88 -12.35
C ASP A 33 -6.46 -16.14 -13.20
N TRP A 34 -7.54 -15.40 -12.93
CA TRP A 34 -8.79 -15.54 -13.66
C TRP A 34 -8.63 -15.16 -15.13
N MET A 35 -7.85 -14.11 -15.44
CA MET A 35 -7.58 -13.69 -16.82
C MET A 35 -6.70 -14.70 -17.56
N SER A 36 -5.65 -15.23 -16.92
CA SER A 36 -4.77 -16.26 -17.51
C SER A 36 -5.59 -17.50 -17.86
N LEU A 37 -6.42 -17.99 -16.94
CA LEU A 37 -7.30 -19.13 -17.18
C LEU A 37 -8.28 -18.87 -18.32
N MET A 38 -8.87 -17.67 -18.36
CA MET A 38 -9.78 -17.29 -19.44
C MET A 38 -9.08 -17.26 -20.81
N GLN A 39 -7.82 -16.82 -20.86
CA GLN A 39 -7.04 -16.72 -22.09
C GLN A 39 -6.50 -18.06 -22.57
N GLU A 40 -6.00 -18.90 -21.66
CA GLU A 40 -5.34 -20.17 -21.99
C GLU A 40 -6.32 -21.33 -22.15
N GLN A 41 -7.36 -21.39 -21.31
CA GLN A 41 -8.25 -22.55 -21.18
C GLN A 41 -9.71 -22.20 -21.47
N GLY A 42 -9.99 -20.93 -21.73
CA GLY A 42 -11.32 -20.44 -22.10
C GLY A 42 -12.27 -20.27 -20.92
N ARG A 43 -13.53 -19.98 -21.27
CA ARG A 43 -14.55 -19.58 -20.30
C ARG A 43 -14.87 -20.65 -19.27
N THR A 44 -14.96 -21.92 -19.67
CA THR A 44 -15.32 -23.03 -18.79
C THR A 44 -14.35 -23.15 -17.60
N ALA A 45 -13.04 -23.10 -17.86
CA ALA A 45 -12.03 -23.15 -16.81
C ALA A 45 -12.12 -21.95 -15.85
N SER A 46 -12.36 -20.75 -16.40
CA SER A 46 -12.53 -19.54 -15.59
C SER A 46 -13.80 -19.58 -14.71
N ASP A 47 -14.88 -20.21 -15.18
CA ASP A 47 -16.14 -20.39 -14.44
C ASP A 47 -15.99 -21.46 -13.34
N GLU A 48 -15.24 -22.53 -13.61
CA GLU A 48 -14.87 -23.54 -12.60
C GLU A 48 -13.99 -22.94 -11.49
N TYR A 49 -13.02 -22.10 -11.86
CA TYR A 49 -12.21 -21.35 -10.90
C TYR A 49 -13.08 -20.43 -10.04
N CYS A 50 -14.00 -19.68 -10.65
CA CYS A 50 -14.93 -18.83 -9.90
C CYS A 50 -15.80 -19.65 -8.95
N SER A 51 -16.32 -20.79 -9.39
CA SER A 51 -17.14 -21.69 -8.57
C SER A 51 -16.35 -22.23 -7.36
N ARG A 52 -15.10 -22.65 -7.58
CA ARG A 52 -14.21 -23.18 -6.54
C ARG A 52 -13.92 -22.17 -5.43
N TYR A 53 -13.70 -20.91 -5.80
CA TYR A 53 -13.34 -19.85 -4.86
C TYR A 53 -14.54 -18.96 -4.45
N SER A 54 -15.76 -19.34 -4.85
CA SER A 54 -16.98 -18.55 -4.63
C SER A 54 -16.86 -17.09 -5.12
N LEU A 55 -16.16 -16.91 -6.25
CA LEU A 55 -15.94 -15.62 -6.89
C LEU A 55 -17.08 -15.30 -7.86
N ARG A 56 -17.19 -14.02 -8.16
CA ARG A 56 -18.18 -13.49 -9.10
C ARG A 56 -17.50 -13.14 -10.42
N GLY A 57 -17.58 -14.05 -11.38
CA GLY A 57 -16.99 -13.86 -12.72
C GLY A 57 -17.48 -12.58 -13.41
N ASP A 58 -18.77 -12.23 -13.24
CA ASP A 58 -19.34 -10.98 -13.73
C ASP A 58 -18.64 -9.73 -13.15
N ARG A 59 -18.24 -9.79 -11.87
CA ARG A 59 -17.50 -8.69 -11.21
C ARG A 59 -16.04 -8.63 -11.64
N LEU A 60 -15.39 -9.78 -11.89
CA LEU A 60 -14.02 -9.82 -12.43
C LEU A 60 -13.98 -9.27 -13.88
N ALA A 61 -14.97 -9.62 -14.70
CA ALA A 61 -15.12 -9.06 -16.04
C ALA A 61 -15.38 -7.55 -16.01
N TYR A 62 -16.20 -7.08 -15.07
CA TYR A 62 -16.42 -5.64 -14.86
C TYR A 62 -15.13 -4.91 -14.45
N ILE A 63 -14.37 -5.46 -13.50
CA ILE A 63 -13.09 -4.88 -13.06
C ILE A 63 -12.11 -4.79 -14.24
N ARG A 64 -11.98 -5.85 -15.05
CA ARG A 64 -11.17 -5.82 -16.28
C ARG A 64 -11.59 -4.70 -17.24
N SER A 65 -12.89 -4.55 -17.45
CA SER A 65 -13.43 -3.50 -18.32
C SER A 65 -13.09 -2.09 -17.79
N LEU A 66 -13.14 -1.91 -16.48
CA LEU A 66 -12.76 -0.66 -15.82
C LEU A 66 -11.25 -0.39 -15.93
N SER A 67 -10.41 -1.41 -15.78
CA SER A 67 -8.95 -1.29 -15.99
C SER A 67 -8.62 -0.88 -17.43
N ASN A 68 -9.29 -1.46 -18.42
CA ASN A 68 -9.12 -1.08 -19.84
C ASN A 68 -9.53 0.37 -20.08
N LEU A 69 -10.65 0.82 -19.49
CA LEU A 69 -11.08 2.20 -19.58
C LEU A 69 -10.05 3.18 -18.99
N HIS A 70 -9.44 2.84 -17.85
CA HIS A 70 -8.38 3.65 -17.26
C HIS A 70 -7.10 3.66 -18.10
N LEU A 71 -6.73 2.54 -18.72
CA LEU A 71 -5.61 2.50 -19.67
C LEU A 71 -5.87 3.40 -20.87
N GLU A 72 -7.07 3.38 -21.45
CA GLU A 72 -7.44 4.28 -22.54
C GLU A 72 -7.33 5.76 -22.13
N GLN A 73 -7.75 6.10 -20.90
CA GLN A 73 -7.62 7.46 -20.37
C GLN A 73 -6.15 7.88 -20.25
N LEU A 74 -5.27 6.98 -19.80
CA LEU A 74 -3.82 7.24 -19.70
C LEU A 74 -3.15 7.41 -21.07
N LEU A 75 -3.56 6.64 -22.08
CA LEU A 75 -3.07 6.80 -23.46
C LEU A 75 -3.53 8.13 -24.08
N LYS A 76 -4.77 8.54 -23.77
CA LYS A 76 -5.34 9.83 -24.20
C LYS A 76 -4.72 11.02 -23.48
N SER A 77 -4.37 10.89 -22.20
CA SER A 77 -3.72 11.97 -21.42
C SER A 77 -2.28 12.26 -21.87
N SER A 78 -1.72 11.43 -22.76
CA SER A 78 -0.33 11.54 -23.21
C SER A 78 0.67 11.34 -22.08
N MET A 79 0.29 10.65 -20.99
CA MET A 79 1.22 10.22 -19.92
C MET A 79 2.00 8.96 -20.32
N ILE A 80 1.50 8.21 -21.29
CA ILE A 80 2.15 7.03 -21.89
C ILE A 80 2.40 7.31 -23.37
N ALA A 81 3.61 7.00 -23.85
CA ALA A 81 3.91 7.15 -25.26
C ALA A 81 3.15 6.06 -26.06
N PRO A 82 2.58 6.36 -27.24
CA PRO A 82 1.84 5.37 -28.02
C PRO A 82 2.66 4.13 -28.42
N THR A 83 3.99 4.25 -28.42
CA THR A 83 4.93 3.19 -28.78
C THR A 83 5.46 2.42 -27.57
N THR A 84 4.97 2.69 -26.36
CA THR A 84 5.43 1.96 -25.17
C THR A 84 4.85 0.55 -25.15
N GLU A 85 5.73 -0.44 -25.13
CA GLU A 85 5.36 -1.86 -25.07
C GLU A 85 4.71 -2.21 -23.73
N ALA A 86 3.79 -3.18 -23.74
CA ALA A 86 3.05 -3.60 -22.54
C ALA A 86 3.98 -4.15 -21.45
N GLU A 87 5.06 -4.84 -21.85
CA GLU A 87 6.08 -5.37 -20.94
C GLU A 87 6.83 -4.23 -20.23
N GLU A 88 7.03 -3.09 -20.88
CA GLU A 88 7.67 -1.93 -20.24
C GLU A 88 6.75 -1.30 -19.19
N LEU A 89 5.45 -1.18 -19.49
CA LEU A 89 4.45 -0.65 -18.56
C LEU A 89 4.29 -1.53 -17.32
N ASN A 90 4.41 -2.85 -17.50
CA ASN A 90 4.21 -3.84 -16.44
C ASN A 90 5.51 -4.32 -15.79
N ARG A 91 6.66 -3.72 -16.12
CA ARG A 91 8.00 -4.15 -15.65
C ARG A 91 8.14 -4.32 -14.13
N PHE A 92 7.37 -3.58 -13.35
CA PHE A 92 7.41 -3.62 -11.88
C PHE A 92 6.07 -4.05 -11.26
N SER A 93 5.18 -4.65 -12.06
CA SER A 93 3.83 -5.04 -11.66
C SER A 93 3.80 -6.20 -10.66
N ASP A 94 4.91 -6.93 -10.52
CA ASP A 94 5.11 -8.06 -9.62
C ASP A 94 5.56 -7.66 -8.20
N ILE A 95 5.82 -6.36 -7.96
CA ILE A 95 6.29 -5.85 -6.67
C ILE A 95 5.10 -5.38 -5.81
N GLU A 96 4.66 -6.23 -4.86
CA GLU A 96 3.54 -5.95 -3.93
C GLU A 96 3.74 -4.62 -3.18
N GLU A 97 4.94 -4.36 -2.69
CA GLU A 97 5.25 -3.19 -1.87
C GLU A 97 5.15 -1.89 -2.68
N LEU A 98 5.52 -1.94 -3.96
CA LEU A 98 5.39 -0.79 -4.86
C LEU A 98 3.92 -0.50 -5.17
N MET A 99 3.10 -1.53 -5.39
CA MET A 99 1.65 -1.38 -5.54
C MET A 99 1.03 -0.73 -4.29
N CYS A 100 1.45 -1.13 -3.09
CA CYS A 100 0.99 -0.51 -1.85
C CYS A 100 1.41 0.96 -1.73
N GLY A 101 2.62 1.30 -2.20
CA GLY A 101 3.08 2.69 -2.31
C GLY A 101 2.21 3.52 -3.26
N VAL A 102 1.94 3.01 -4.46
CA VAL A 102 1.07 3.66 -5.45
C VAL A 102 -0.36 3.83 -4.93
N LEU A 103 -0.90 2.82 -4.23
CA LEU A 103 -2.20 2.95 -3.57
C LEU A 103 -2.18 4.07 -2.54
N LEU A 104 -1.12 4.15 -1.74
CA LEU A 104 -1.00 5.16 -0.68
C LEU A 104 -0.87 6.58 -1.25
N SER A 105 -0.17 6.78 -2.37
CA SER A 105 -0.06 8.11 -2.96
C SER A 105 -1.39 8.66 -3.48
N GLY A 106 -2.31 7.78 -3.90
CA GLY A 106 -3.66 8.16 -4.28
C GLY A 106 -4.65 8.24 -3.11
N ALA A 107 -4.57 7.30 -2.16
CA ALA A 107 -5.52 7.18 -1.06
C ALA A 107 -5.22 8.14 0.11
N ASP A 108 -3.93 8.41 0.35
CA ASP A 108 -3.43 9.28 1.42
C ASP A 108 -4.09 9.00 2.78
N SER A 109 -4.20 7.71 3.10
CA SER A 109 -5.03 7.18 4.18
C SER A 109 -4.31 6.05 4.90
N LEU A 110 -3.99 6.30 6.17
CA LEU A 110 -3.22 5.40 7.03
C LEU A 110 -3.99 5.02 8.29
N LEU A 111 -3.90 3.75 8.67
CA LEU A 111 -4.25 3.23 9.99
C LEU A 111 -2.98 2.92 10.78
N VAL A 112 -3.01 3.21 12.08
CA VAL A 112 -1.94 2.88 13.02
C VAL A 112 -2.51 2.02 14.12
N THR A 113 -1.81 0.95 14.50
CA THR A 113 -2.13 0.24 15.73
C THR A 113 -1.43 0.95 16.89
N ASN A 114 -2.18 1.37 17.91
CA ASN A 114 -1.64 2.05 19.07
C ASN A 114 -2.00 1.34 20.36
N ARG A 115 -1.03 1.27 21.27
CA ARG A 115 -1.15 0.70 22.61
C ARG A 115 -1.52 1.78 23.60
N HIS A 116 -2.54 1.50 24.39
CA HIS A 116 -2.91 2.39 25.48
C HIS A 116 -3.45 1.58 26.66
N ILE A 117 -3.41 2.21 27.82
CA ILE A 117 -3.92 1.64 29.06
C ILE A 117 -5.43 1.93 29.13
N LYS A 118 -6.24 0.89 29.24
CA LYS A 118 -7.66 1.01 29.58
C LYS A 118 -7.84 0.84 31.09
N THR A 119 -8.47 1.83 31.71
CA THR A 119 -8.67 1.91 33.17
C THR A 119 -10.09 1.56 33.62
N LYS A 120 -10.96 1.06 32.73
CA LYS A 120 -12.32 0.65 33.11
C LYS A 120 -12.29 -0.67 33.90
N GLY A 121 -12.26 -0.57 35.23
CA GLY A 121 -12.37 -1.69 36.19
C GLY A 121 -11.05 -2.37 36.53
N LYS A 122 -10.22 -2.72 35.54
CA LYS A 122 -8.86 -3.26 35.73
C LYS A 122 -7.91 -2.66 34.72
N MET A 123 -6.76 -2.18 35.19
CA MET A 123 -5.71 -1.63 34.32
C MET A 123 -5.22 -2.72 33.36
N SER A 124 -5.45 -2.53 32.06
CA SER A 124 -5.01 -3.46 31.02
C SER A 124 -4.48 -2.70 29.82
N THR A 125 -3.32 -3.13 29.30
CA THR A 125 -2.76 -2.62 28.06
C THR A 125 -3.48 -3.26 26.89
N VAL A 126 -4.09 -2.44 26.03
CA VAL A 126 -4.83 -2.89 24.85
C VAL A 126 -4.26 -2.19 23.61
N THR A 127 -4.09 -2.98 22.54
CA THR A 127 -3.77 -2.46 21.21
C THR A 127 -5.07 -2.26 20.43
N ASP A 128 -5.40 -1.02 20.09
CA ASP A 128 -6.53 -0.68 19.20
C ASP A 128 -6.00 -0.10 17.88
N ILE A 129 -6.89 0.06 16.91
CA ILE A 129 -6.58 0.62 15.59
C ILE A 129 -7.20 2.01 15.51
N PHE A 130 -6.41 2.96 15.02
CA PHE A 130 -6.83 4.34 14.79
C PHE A 130 -6.48 4.74 13.37
N THR A 131 -7.22 5.68 12.80
CA THR A 131 -6.69 6.46 11.68
C THR A 131 -5.48 7.23 12.18
N SER A 132 -4.55 7.50 11.27
CA SER A 132 -3.41 8.39 11.52
C SER A 132 -3.82 9.80 12.02
N THR A 133 -5.06 10.21 11.77
CA THR A 133 -5.62 11.47 12.28
C THR A 133 -6.19 11.38 13.71
N GLY A 134 -6.37 10.16 14.24
CA GLY A 134 -6.78 9.89 15.62
C GLY A 134 -8.18 9.29 15.80
N ASP A 135 -8.93 9.06 14.72
CA ASP A 135 -10.27 8.46 14.79
C ASP A 135 -10.19 6.96 15.02
N ARG A 136 -11.13 6.41 15.78
CA ARG A 136 -11.17 4.96 16.03
C ARG A 136 -11.51 4.19 14.74
N ALA A 137 -10.78 3.11 14.49
CA ALA A 137 -11.00 2.25 13.34
C ALA A 137 -11.10 0.76 13.71
N HIS A 138 -11.72 -0.02 12.82
CA HIS A 138 -11.81 -1.48 12.89
C HIS A 138 -11.55 -2.08 11.51
N ILE A 139 -10.78 -3.16 11.50
CA ILE A 139 -10.59 -3.97 10.28
C ILE A 139 -11.68 -5.04 10.21
N GLY A 140 -12.36 -5.14 9.07
CA GLY A 140 -13.39 -6.13 8.79
C GLY A 140 -12.88 -7.58 8.90
N SER A 141 -13.77 -8.51 9.22
CA SER A 141 -13.42 -9.93 9.45
C SER A 141 -12.88 -10.67 8.22
N GLU A 142 -13.24 -10.18 7.04
CA GLU A 142 -12.85 -10.68 5.72
C GLU A 142 -11.52 -10.12 5.20
N SER A 143 -10.94 -9.12 5.88
CA SER A 143 -9.64 -8.57 5.50
C SER A 143 -8.53 -9.54 5.86
N VAL A 144 -7.51 -9.66 5.02
CA VAL A 144 -6.31 -10.44 5.34
C VAL A 144 -5.65 -9.96 6.63
N ASN A 145 -5.77 -8.68 6.98
CA ASN A 145 -5.23 -8.04 8.18
C ASN A 145 -6.19 -8.03 9.37
N HIS A 146 -7.30 -8.78 9.30
CA HIS A 146 -8.14 -8.98 10.48
C HIS A 146 -7.32 -9.53 11.65
N ASN A 147 -7.60 -9.02 12.86
CA ASN A 147 -6.86 -9.27 14.10
C ASN A 147 -5.38 -8.87 14.07
N ILE A 148 -4.96 -7.87 13.26
CA ILE A 148 -3.57 -7.42 13.24
C ILE A 148 -3.04 -7.02 14.64
N THR A 149 -3.91 -6.46 15.49
CA THR A 149 -3.59 -6.08 16.88
C THR A 149 -3.21 -7.26 17.78
N LYS A 150 -3.51 -8.50 17.36
CA LYS A 150 -3.16 -9.73 18.08
C LYS A 150 -1.91 -10.43 17.53
N ARG A 151 -1.40 -10.02 16.36
CA ARG A 151 -0.30 -10.70 15.67
C ARG A 151 1.06 -10.38 16.25
N SER A 152 1.25 -9.12 16.64
CA SER A 152 2.51 -8.67 17.19
C SER A 152 2.28 -7.57 18.21
N ILE A 153 3.25 -7.49 19.10
CA ILE A 153 3.36 -6.46 20.12
C ILE A 153 3.69 -5.11 19.47
N LYS A 154 4.37 -5.11 18.33
CA LYS A 154 4.80 -3.88 17.65
C LYS A 154 3.65 -3.11 17.05
N SER A 155 3.84 -1.80 16.93
CA SER A 155 2.94 -0.92 16.22
C SER A 155 3.06 -1.16 14.70
N HIS A 156 1.92 -1.29 14.02
CA HIS A 156 1.82 -1.54 12.58
C HIS A 156 1.20 -0.32 11.89
N LEU A 157 1.62 -0.12 10.65
CA LEU A 157 1.08 0.87 9.75
C LEU A 157 0.33 0.18 8.61
N LEU A 158 -0.90 0.59 8.32
CA LEU A 158 -1.65 0.05 7.21
C LEU A 158 -2.14 1.14 6.26
N ALA A 159 -1.92 0.95 4.96
CA ALA A 159 -2.60 1.70 3.92
C ALA A 159 -4.02 1.16 3.73
N TYR A 160 -4.97 2.05 3.48
CA TYR A 160 -6.33 1.67 3.14
C TYR A 160 -6.96 2.68 2.20
N PHE A 161 -8.00 2.27 1.49
CA PHE A 161 -8.78 3.10 0.58
C PHE A 161 -10.26 2.95 0.90
N GLY A 162 -10.86 4.04 1.40
CA GLY A 162 -12.26 4.11 1.79
C GLY A 162 -12.61 3.34 3.06
N GLY A 163 -13.88 3.39 3.44
CA GLY A 163 -14.39 2.71 4.63
C GLY A 163 -15.81 3.18 4.94
N HIS A 164 -16.44 2.54 5.91
CA HIS A 164 -17.79 2.90 6.32
C HIS A 164 -17.82 3.30 7.79
N HIS A 165 -18.28 4.50 8.10
CA HIS A 165 -18.52 4.91 9.48
C HIS A 165 -19.72 4.17 10.06
N SER A 166 -19.46 3.27 11.01
CA SER A 166 -20.52 2.54 11.71
C SER A 166 -20.98 3.34 12.93
N ALA A 167 -22.24 3.77 12.92
CA ALA A 167 -22.86 4.44 14.07
C ALA A 167 -22.88 3.53 15.31
N GLU A 168 -23.17 2.24 15.12
CA GLU A 168 -23.19 1.22 16.18
C GLU A 168 -21.81 1.07 16.84
N ARG A 169 -20.74 0.99 16.04
CA ARG A 169 -19.37 0.82 16.55
C ARG A 169 -18.69 2.15 16.94
N ARG A 170 -19.27 3.29 16.54
CA ARG A 170 -18.68 4.63 16.67
C ARG A 170 -17.24 4.67 16.16
N ALA A 171 -17.03 4.05 15.00
CA ALA A 171 -15.71 3.84 14.42
C ALA A 171 -15.79 3.66 12.90
N LEU A 172 -14.68 3.97 12.24
CA LEU A 172 -14.48 3.66 10.82
C LEU A 172 -14.28 2.14 10.67
N VAL A 173 -15.03 1.50 9.77
CA VAL A 173 -14.85 0.09 9.42
C VAL A 173 -14.18 0.00 8.06
N VAL A 174 -12.99 -0.60 8.04
CA VAL A 174 -12.14 -0.77 6.86
C VAL A 174 -12.12 -2.25 6.48
N TYR A 175 -12.57 -2.57 5.27
CA TYR A 175 -12.70 -3.95 4.79
C TYR A 175 -11.51 -4.44 3.96
N LYS A 176 -10.67 -3.50 3.50
CA LYS A 176 -9.49 -3.76 2.68
C LYS A 176 -8.34 -2.91 3.20
N SER A 177 -7.19 -3.53 3.41
CA SER A 177 -5.99 -2.84 3.89
C SER A 177 -4.72 -3.54 3.41
N SER A 178 -3.62 -2.81 3.39
CA SER A 178 -2.27 -3.33 3.17
C SER A 178 -1.38 -2.98 4.34
N LEU A 179 -0.70 -3.95 4.91
CA LEU A 179 0.40 -3.71 5.85
C LEU A 179 1.56 -3.09 5.09
N ILE A 180 2.06 -1.95 5.55
CA ILE A 180 3.16 -1.23 4.92
C ILE A 180 4.26 -0.91 5.93
N PRO A 181 5.53 -0.84 5.50
CA PRO A 181 6.61 -0.33 6.32
C PRO A 181 6.59 1.22 6.36
N PRO A 182 7.22 1.86 7.36
CA PRO A 182 7.30 3.32 7.46
C PRO A 182 7.90 4.00 6.24
N GLN A 183 8.87 3.34 5.59
CA GLN A 183 9.51 3.81 4.37
C GLN A 183 8.49 4.02 3.24
N THR A 184 7.45 3.18 3.14
CA THR A 184 6.37 3.37 2.16
C THR A 184 5.61 4.66 2.43
N ALA A 185 5.25 4.94 3.69
CA ALA A 185 4.59 6.20 4.03
C ALA A 185 5.51 7.41 3.80
N LEU A 186 6.79 7.29 4.18
CA LEU A 186 7.78 8.35 3.96
C LEU A 186 7.95 8.67 2.48
N LEU A 187 7.88 7.70 1.57
CA LEU A 187 8.08 7.92 0.15
C LEU A 187 6.79 8.38 -0.56
N PHE A 188 5.62 7.84 -0.17
CA PHE A 188 4.38 7.96 -0.95
C PHE A 188 3.27 8.81 -0.32
N CYS A 189 3.29 9.12 0.98
CA CYS A 189 2.34 10.10 1.50
C CYS A 189 2.65 11.48 0.90
N PRO A 190 1.67 12.25 0.39
CA PRO A 190 1.89 13.61 -0.09
C PRO A 190 2.19 14.59 1.06
N GLY A 191 2.76 15.74 0.70
CA GLY A 191 3.05 16.85 1.61
C GLY A 191 4.49 16.88 2.13
N ASP A 192 4.79 17.90 2.93
CA ASP A 192 6.15 18.14 3.42
C ASP A 192 6.52 17.21 4.58
N ILE A 193 7.81 16.85 4.63
CA ILE A 193 8.40 16.09 5.73
C ILE A 193 9.10 17.08 6.66
N LYS A 194 8.78 17.03 7.95
CA LYS A 194 9.50 17.80 8.97
C LYS A 194 10.66 16.98 9.50
N ILE A 195 11.85 17.57 9.54
CA ILE A 195 13.07 16.95 10.02
C ILE A 195 13.35 17.49 11.42
N HIS A 196 13.51 16.59 12.38
CA HIS A 196 13.96 16.93 13.72
C HIS A 196 15.24 16.15 14.01
N SER A 197 16.36 16.86 14.16
CA SER A 197 17.61 16.28 14.66
C SER A 197 17.62 16.40 16.19
N ASP A 198 17.74 15.27 16.88
CA ASP A 198 17.85 15.29 18.33
C ASP A 198 19.32 15.59 18.68
N ASN A 199 19.67 16.88 18.75
CA ASN A 199 21.04 17.31 19.06
C ASN A 199 21.41 17.09 20.54
N ALA A 200 20.54 16.44 21.32
CA ALA A 200 20.70 16.23 22.75
C ALA A 200 20.95 14.75 23.04
N LYS A 201 22.24 14.38 23.04
CA LYS A 201 22.85 13.06 23.37
C LYS A 201 22.97 12.13 22.18
N ASP A 202 24.20 11.97 21.69
CA ASP A 202 24.87 10.76 21.12
C ASP A 202 24.10 9.75 20.24
N ASP A 203 22.87 10.04 19.83
CA ASP A 203 22.06 9.16 19.00
C ASP A 203 22.17 9.61 17.54
N ASP A 204 22.79 8.75 16.73
CA ASP A 204 22.87 8.81 15.26
C ASP A 204 21.49 8.61 14.61
N ILE A 205 20.44 9.26 15.14
CA ILE A 205 19.04 9.09 14.75
C ILE A 205 18.42 10.44 14.39
N THR A 206 17.86 10.50 13.19
CA THR A 206 17.04 11.61 12.71
C THR A 206 15.56 11.22 12.75
N ILE A 207 14.70 12.13 13.21
CA ILE A 207 13.25 11.92 13.25
C ILE A 207 12.60 12.63 12.06
N LEU A 208 12.04 11.84 11.15
CA LEU A 208 11.28 12.32 10.00
C LEU A 208 9.78 12.26 10.32
N THR A 209 9.11 13.40 10.27
CA THR A 209 7.69 13.51 10.62
C THR A 209 6.84 13.79 9.40
N ILE A 210 5.76 13.02 9.21
CA ILE A 210 4.69 13.27 8.24
C ILE A 210 3.54 13.97 8.99
N PRO A 211 3.43 15.31 8.95
CA PRO A 211 2.58 16.05 9.87
C PRO A 211 1.09 15.70 9.74
N LYS A 212 0.61 15.53 8.51
CA LYS A 212 -0.78 15.15 8.21
C LYS A 212 -1.20 13.87 8.94
N HIS A 213 -0.29 12.90 9.02
CA HIS A 213 -0.55 11.59 9.61
C HIS A 213 -0.04 11.46 11.05
N ARG A 214 0.50 12.55 11.63
CA ARG A 214 1.14 12.53 12.96
C ARG A 214 2.13 11.36 13.10
N LEU A 215 2.77 10.98 11.99
CA LEU A 215 3.64 9.82 11.93
C LEU A 215 5.08 10.29 12.10
N LYS A 216 5.78 9.76 13.10
CA LYS A 216 7.21 9.97 13.31
C LYS A 216 7.98 8.72 12.92
N ILE A 217 9.01 8.88 12.12
CA ILE A 217 9.83 7.79 11.60
C ILE A 217 11.25 8.06 12.06
N HIS A 218 11.78 7.14 12.87
CA HIS A 218 13.14 7.19 13.35
C HIS A 218 14.03 6.47 12.34
N VAL A 219 15.03 7.18 11.82
CA VAL A 219 15.99 6.62 10.85
C VAL A 219 17.41 6.98 11.27
N PRO A 220 18.41 6.14 10.98
CA PRO A 220 19.80 6.54 11.15
C PRO A 220 20.08 7.83 10.39
N SER A 221 20.81 8.78 10.99
CA SER A 221 21.08 10.08 10.36
C SER A 221 21.84 9.92 9.04
N SER A 222 22.73 8.93 8.96
CA SER A 222 23.41 8.52 7.72
C SER A 222 22.47 8.11 6.57
N GLN A 223 21.24 7.67 6.87
CA GLN A 223 20.24 7.25 5.88
C GLN A 223 19.17 8.32 5.61
N ALA A 224 18.96 9.27 6.53
CA ALA A 224 17.91 10.26 6.44
C ALA A 224 17.98 11.08 5.15
N ASP A 225 19.15 11.63 4.84
CA ASP A 225 19.39 12.45 3.64
C ASP A 225 19.15 11.65 2.36
N HIS A 226 19.56 10.37 2.34
CA HIS A 226 19.34 9.49 1.20
C HIS A 226 17.86 9.23 0.96
N LEU A 227 17.09 8.94 2.01
CA LEU A 227 15.64 8.71 1.91
C LEU A 227 14.89 9.96 1.45
N LEU A 228 15.26 11.13 2.00
CA LEU A 228 14.68 12.41 1.62
C LEU A 228 14.99 12.76 0.16
N LYS A 229 16.23 12.53 -0.29
CA LYS A 229 16.61 12.75 -1.69
C LYS A 229 15.88 11.80 -2.64
N VAL A 230 15.71 10.53 -2.26
CA VAL A 230 14.90 9.57 -3.05
C VAL A 230 13.45 10.01 -3.14
N ARG A 231 12.85 10.46 -2.02
CA ARG A 231 11.50 11.04 -2.00
C ARG A 231 11.41 12.23 -2.95
N GLU A 232 12.33 13.19 -2.84
CA GLU A 232 12.36 14.38 -3.70
C GLU A 232 12.43 13.99 -5.18
N MET A 233 13.36 13.11 -5.55
CA MET A 233 13.49 12.60 -6.92
C MET A 233 12.19 11.94 -7.41
N LEU A 234 11.53 11.16 -6.56
CA LEU A 234 10.26 10.49 -6.89
C LEU A 234 9.15 11.49 -7.20
N TRP A 235 8.93 12.46 -6.31
CA TRP A 235 7.87 13.45 -6.49
C TRP A 235 8.17 14.44 -7.63
N ASN A 236 9.44 14.81 -7.83
CA ASN A 236 9.85 15.61 -8.99
C ASN A 236 9.62 14.85 -10.30
N THR A 237 9.83 13.53 -10.31
CA THR A 237 9.51 12.69 -11.48
C THR A 237 8.01 12.66 -11.73
N PHE A 238 7.17 12.50 -10.71
CA PHE A 238 5.71 12.59 -10.89
C PHE A 238 5.27 13.94 -11.43
N LYS A 239 5.80 15.03 -10.86
CA LYS A 239 5.53 16.39 -11.32
C LYS A 239 5.93 16.58 -12.78
N TYR A 240 7.10 16.09 -13.18
CA TYR A 240 7.57 16.12 -14.57
C TYR A 240 6.56 15.49 -15.55
N TYR A 241 6.04 14.30 -15.23
CA TYR A 241 5.08 13.59 -16.09
C TYR A 241 3.67 14.20 -16.07
N ILE A 242 3.30 14.92 -15.02
CA ILE A 242 2.03 15.65 -14.93
C ILE A 242 2.10 16.95 -15.76
N GLU A 243 3.21 17.67 -15.68
CA GLU A 243 3.36 19.00 -16.29
C GLU A 243 3.77 18.94 -17.76
N ARG A 244 4.33 17.82 -18.24
CA ARG A 244 4.93 17.73 -19.56
C ARG A 244 4.21 16.74 -20.47
N ASN A 245 3.96 17.16 -21.71
CA ASN A 245 3.44 16.27 -22.75
C ASN A 245 4.59 15.44 -23.33
N ILE A 246 4.70 14.18 -22.92
CA ILE A 246 5.81 13.33 -23.36
C ILE A 246 5.78 12.98 -24.84
N LYS A 247 4.66 13.19 -25.55
CA LYS A 247 4.58 13.01 -27.02
C LYS A 247 5.37 14.08 -27.79
N GLN A 248 5.70 15.20 -27.14
CA GLN A 248 6.43 16.31 -27.74
C GLN A 248 7.92 16.33 -27.36
N LEU A 249 8.37 15.36 -26.56
CA LEU A 249 9.78 15.24 -26.21
C LEU A 249 10.59 14.75 -27.41
N ASP A 250 11.79 15.28 -27.57
CA ASP A 250 12.74 14.67 -28.47
C ASP A 250 13.14 13.27 -27.99
N PHE A 251 13.62 12.44 -28.92
CA PHE A 251 13.93 11.04 -28.64
C PHE A 251 15.05 10.87 -27.60
N GLU A 252 16.03 11.77 -27.57
CA GLU A 252 17.19 11.69 -26.69
C GLU A 252 16.82 12.04 -25.24
N GLU A 253 16.06 13.13 -25.05
CA GLU A 253 15.49 13.55 -23.78
C GLU A 253 14.54 12.48 -23.23
N HIS A 254 13.65 11.94 -24.08
CA HIS A 254 12.76 10.85 -23.69
C HIS A 254 13.55 9.62 -23.20
N THR A 255 14.62 9.24 -23.90
CA THR A 255 15.46 8.09 -23.54
C THR A 255 16.19 8.30 -22.21
N LYS A 256 16.77 9.50 -21.98
CA LYS A 256 17.42 9.86 -20.72
C LYS A 256 16.44 9.80 -19.55
N VAL A 257 15.26 10.41 -19.71
CA VAL A 257 14.22 10.43 -18.67
C VAL A 257 13.71 9.03 -18.37
N SER A 258 13.45 8.21 -19.41
CA SER A 258 12.99 6.83 -19.20
C SER A 258 14.03 5.99 -18.45
N THR A 259 15.31 6.12 -18.79
CA THR A 259 16.41 5.40 -18.13
C THR A 259 16.55 5.80 -16.66
N PHE A 260 16.46 7.10 -16.37
CA PHE A 260 16.44 7.61 -15.00
C PHE A 260 15.23 7.07 -14.21
N LYS A 261 14.02 7.17 -14.78
CA LYS A 261 12.77 6.65 -14.19
C LYS A 261 12.92 5.18 -13.81
N VAL A 262 13.38 4.34 -14.73
CA VAL A 262 13.58 2.90 -14.48
C VAL A 262 14.55 2.67 -13.32
N SER A 263 15.66 3.40 -13.27
CA SER A 263 16.66 3.30 -12.20
C SER A 263 16.13 3.76 -10.85
N LEU A 264 15.35 4.85 -10.84
CA LEU A 264 14.70 5.39 -9.66
C LEU A 264 13.66 4.42 -9.10
N ILE A 265 12.74 3.93 -9.93
CA ILE A 265 11.70 2.98 -9.49
C ILE A 265 12.32 1.67 -9.00
N LYS A 266 13.39 1.19 -9.65
CA LYS A 266 14.16 0.03 -9.15
C LYS A 266 14.77 0.28 -7.77
N THR A 267 15.29 1.48 -7.52
CA THR A 267 15.85 1.87 -6.22
C THR A 267 14.76 1.96 -5.16
N VAL A 268 13.64 2.61 -5.47
CA VAL A 268 12.46 2.68 -4.60
C VAL A 268 11.96 1.27 -4.28
N GLY A 269 11.77 0.41 -5.27
CA GLY A 269 11.35 -0.98 -5.07
C GLY A 269 12.24 -1.74 -4.10
N ARG A 270 13.57 -1.58 -4.20
CA ARG A 270 14.52 -2.19 -3.24
C ARG A 270 14.34 -1.67 -1.82
N ILE A 271 14.19 -0.35 -1.64
CA ILE A 271 13.96 0.25 -0.31
C ILE A 271 12.67 -0.32 0.30
N LEU A 272 11.61 -0.43 -0.51
CA LEU A 272 10.32 -0.92 -0.05
C LEU A 272 10.36 -2.41 0.33
N VAL A 273 11.01 -3.25 -0.49
CA VAL A 273 11.16 -4.68 -0.22
C VAL A 273 11.99 -4.93 1.04
N GLU A 274 13.11 -4.24 1.23
CA GLU A 274 13.90 -4.37 2.46
C GLU A 274 13.14 -3.84 3.68
N GLY A 275 12.43 -2.71 3.56
CA GLY A 275 11.58 -2.20 4.64
C GLY A 275 10.48 -3.19 5.04
N GLN A 276 9.85 -3.87 4.07
CA GLN A 276 8.85 -4.89 4.35
C GLN A 276 9.45 -6.15 4.98
N ARG A 277 10.66 -6.52 4.57
CA ARG A 277 11.42 -7.61 5.19
C ARG A 277 11.74 -7.31 6.65
N GLU A 278 12.22 -6.10 6.96
CA GLU A 278 12.48 -5.67 8.34
C GLU A 278 11.23 -5.67 9.21
N LEU A 279 10.09 -5.28 8.64
CA LEU A 279 8.79 -5.31 9.30
C LEU A 279 8.37 -6.75 9.65
N ARG A 280 8.62 -7.70 8.75
CA ARG A 280 8.33 -9.14 8.96
C ARG A 280 9.30 -9.79 9.96
N ASP A 281 10.58 -9.47 9.85
CA ASP A 281 11.64 -10.01 10.70
C ASP A 281 11.65 -9.36 12.10
N GLY A 282 10.82 -8.33 12.31
CA GLY A 282 10.72 -7.63 13.59
C GLY A 282 11.98 -6.86 13.96
N ARG A 283 12.78 -6.41 12.98
CA ARG A 283 14.05 -5.69 13.21
C ARG A 283 13.92 -4.17 13.30
N THR A 284 12.70 -3.62 13.16
CA THR A 284 12.47 -2.21 13.41
C THR A 284 12.85 -1.87 14.85
N GLY A 285 13.89 -1.04 14.99
CA GLY A 285 14.41 -0.56 16.26
C GLY A 285 13.29 -0.01 17.15
N GLU A 286 13.35 -0.36 18.42
CA GLU A 286 12.38 0.06 19.42
C GLU A 286 12.22 1.59 19.43
N LYS A 287 11.01 2.06 19.12
CA LYS A 287 10.23 3.05 19.88
C LYS A 287 8.89 3.26 19.16
N ASP A 288 7.81 3.18 19.92
CA ASP A 288 6.43 3.27 19.42
C ASP A 288 6.21 4.53 18.56
N PHE A 289 5.51 4.37 17.43
CA PHE A 289 4.99 5.51 16.65
C PHE A 289 4.05 6.32 17.56
N THR A 290 4.55 7.43 18.11
CA THR A 290 3.81 8.34 19.00
C THR A 290 3.96 9.78 18.56
#